data_AF-E2C9L0-F1
#
_entry.id   AF-E2C9L0-F1
#
_cell.length_a   1.000
_cell.length_b   1.000
_cell.length_c   1.000
_cell.angle_alpha   90.00
_cell.angle_beta   90.00
_cell.angle_gamma   90.00
#
_symmetry.space_group_name_H-M   'P 1'
#
loop_
_entity.id
_entity.type
_entity.pdbx_description
1 polymer ?
#
loop_
_entity_poly.entity_id
_entity_poly.type
_entity_poly.pdbx_seq_one_letter_code
_entity_poly.pdbx_strand_id
1 'polypeptide(L)'
;MDCLKQPAFIVGDIDEDINLSLPPTSGEEYIKRVVIETQQCADVVVANIDPSCMKQPTKDYIEPLAGCIQAPPKLSPTSEWQQYQVSDFCNMRLYISQLRDEMQTYKRKWKPPNIRLPAINDESRWINLCIGCNNDERLEPTLNTLFCFNQPTVQQVLEYFVHFLETQRKIEYKMGQWIYTLLVMLEQPLNPDTCSCLRSLARICSSIRADSRELDAQELGALNLFICLVARYFRQLDLADP
;
A
#
# COMPACT_ATOMS: atom_id res chain seq x y z
N MET A 1 5.92 9.18 -31.12
CA MET A 1 7.37 9.35 -31.33
C MET A 1 8.06 9.01 -30.02
N ASP A 2 8.92 8.00 -30.02
CA ASP A 2 9.73 7.67 -28.84
C ASP A 2 10.64 8.84 -28.48
N CYS A 3 10.44 9.41 -27.29
CA CYS A 3 11.29 10.47 -26.75
C CYS A 3 12.68 9.95 -26.33
N LEU A 4 12.92 8.64 -26.43
CA LEU A 4 14.15 7.99 -25.96
C LEU A 4 15.34 8.16 -26.92
N LYS A 5 15.10 8.56 -28.18
CA LYS A 5 16.16 8.84 -29.17
C LYS A 5 15.82 10.07 -29.99
N GLN A 6 15.65 11.22 -29.33
CA GLN A 6 15.48 12.47 -30.06
C GLN A 6 16.78 12.84 -30.79
N PRO A 7 16.74 13.16 -32.09
CA PRO A 7 17.94 13.59 -32.83
C PRO A 7 18.49 14.88 -32.21
N ALA A 8 19.74 14.84 -31.74
CA ALA A 8 20.46 16.04 -31.28
C ALA A 8 20.93 16.92 -32.45
N PHE A 9 21.03 16.33 -33.65
CA PHE A 9 21.43 17.01 -34.88
C PHE A 9 20.38 16.77 -35.97
N ILE A 10 20.10 17.80 -36.75
CA ILE A 10 19.28 17.69 -37.95
C ILE A 10 20.17 17.13 -39.06
N VAL A 11 19.84 15.94 -39.55
CA VAL A 11 20.50 15.37 -40.73
C VAL A 11 19.73 15.86 -41.95
N GLY A 12 20.38 16.62 -42.83
CA GLY A 12 19.81 17.01 -44.12
C GLY A 12 19.68 15.82 -45.09
N ASP A 13 19.28 16.07 -46.34
CA ASP A 13 19.13 15.00 -47.33
C ASP A 13 20.44 14.22 -47.52
N ILE A 14 20.33 12.89 -47.53
CA ILE A 14 21.44 11.96 -47.70
C ILE A 14 21.63 11.76 -49.20
N ASP A 15 22.69 12.35 -49.75
CA ASP A 15 23.05 12.22 -51.17
C ASP A 15 23.67 10.85 -51.44
N GLU A 16 23.26 10.17 -52.53
CA GLU A 16 23.70 8.78 -52.82
C GLU A 16 25.17 8.69 -53.28
N ASP A 17 25.80 9.81 -53.65
CA ASP A 17 27.18 9.88 -54.19
C ASP A 17 28.28 10.05 -53.12
N ILE A 18 27.97 9.87 -51.82
CA ILE A 18 28.98 10.03 -50.76
C ILE A 18 30.03 8.91 -50.84
N ASN A 19 31.26 9.28 -51.20
CA ASN A 19 32.38 8.34 -51.27
C ASN A 19 32.91 7.97 -49.87
N LEU A 20 32.46 6.81 -49.37
CA LEU A 20 32.84 6.26 -48.06
C LEU A 20 34.33 5.90 -47.92
N SER A 21 35.09 5.85 -49.02
CA SER A 21 36.52 5.47 -49.00
C SER A 21 37.48 6.62 -48.68
N LEU A 22 37.02 7.87 -48.77
CA LEU A 22 37.78 9.07 -48.37
C LEU A 22 37.34 9.55 -46.99
N PRO A 23 38.20 10.21 -46.19
CA PRO A 23 37.77 10.79 -44.92
C PRO A 23 36.70 11.89 -45.13
N PRO A 24 35.75 12.06 -44.20
CA PRO A 24 34.72 13.10 -44.30
C PRO A 24 35.37 14.49 -44.26
N THR A 25 34.87 15.39 -45.11
CA THR A 25 35.40 16.76 -45.23
C THR A 25 34.70 17.73 -44.28
N SER A 26 33.52 17.36 -43.75
CA SER A 26 32.73 18.16 -42.81
C SER A 26 32.01 17.30 -41.76
N GLY A 27 31.55 17.93 -40.67
CA GLY A 27 30.78 17.26 -39.63
C GLY A 27 29.40 16.79 -40.09
N GLU A 28 28.75 17.50 -41.01
CA GLU A 28 27.46 17.09 -41.59
C GLU A 28 27.64 15.82 -42.45
N GLU A 29 28.68 15.80 -43.30
CA GLU A 29 29.01 14.64 -44.12
C GLU A 29 29.31 13.41 -43.26
N TYR A 30 30.02 13.60 -42.14
CA TYR A 30 30.27 12.53 -41.18
C TYR A 30 28.97 11.95 -40.61
N ILE A 31 28.02 12.79 -40.16
CA ILE A 31 26.75 12.31 -39.59
C ILE A 31 25.93 11.55 -40.65
N LYS A 32 25.87 12.04 -41.90
CA LYS A 32 25.18 11.35 -43.00
C LYS A 32 25.78 9.96 -43.25
N ARG A 33 27.10 9.82 -43.24
CA ARG A 33 27.80 8.54 -43.39
C ARG A 33 27.48 7.57 -42.25
N VAL A 34 27.45 8.05 -41.00
CA VAL A 34 27.06 7.24 -39.84
C VAL A 34 25.60 6.77 -39.97
N VAL A 35 24.69 7.60 -40.49
CA VAL A 35 23.30 7.16 -40.75
C VAL A 35 23.28 6.04 -41.79
N ILE A 36 24.03 6.15 -42.89
CA ILE A 36 24.14 5.09 -43.91
C ILE A 36 24.73 3.80 -43.30
N GLU A 37 25.81 3.90 -42.52
CA GLU A 37 26.46 2.76 -41.87
C GLU A 37 25.52 2.07 -40.87
N THR A 38 24.80 2.84 -40.06
CA THR A 38 23.83 2.29 -39.09
C THR A 38 22.66 1.60 -39.78
N GLN A 39 22.22 2.06 -40.96
CA GLN A 39 21.20 1.35 -41.76
C GLN A 39 21.68 -0.03 -42.25
N GLN A 40 22.99 -0.23 -42.38
CA GLN A 40 23.58 -1.52 -42.77
C GLN A 40 23.80 -2.44 -41.56
N CYS A 41 23.79 -1.89 -40.35
CA CYS A 41 23.89 -2.65 -39.12
C CYS A 41 22.51 -3.21 -38.70
N ALA A 42 22.51 -4.38 -38.08
CA ALA A 42 21.30 -4.92 -37.47
C ALA A 42 20.94 -4.10 -36.22
N ASP A 43 19.67 -3.73 -36.07
CA ASP A 43 19.18 -2.92 -34.94
C ASP A 43 19.33 -3.65 -33.59
N VAL A 44 19.22 -4.98 -33.61
CA VAL A 44 19.45 -5.84 -32.44
C VAL A 44 20.31 -7.02 -32.85
N VAL A 45 21.38 -7.26 -32.09
CA VAL A 45 22.24 -8.44 -32.21
C VAL A 45 22.29 -9.18 -30.89
N VAL A 46 22.31 -10.51 -30.93
CA VAL A 46 22.40 -11.37 -29.75
C VAL A 46 23.72 -12.13 -29.80
N ALA A 47 24.56 -11.93 -28.78
CA ALA A 47 25.81 -12.65 -28.65
C ALA A 47 25.62 -13.91 -27.80
N ASN A 48 26.14 -15.05 -28.26
CA ASN A 48 26.21 -16.27 -27.48
C ASN A 48 27.38 -16.17 -26.49
N ILE A 49 27.07 -16.23 -25.20
CA ILE A 49 28.08 -16.16 -24.14
C ILE A 49 28.33 -17.58 -23.63
N ASP A 50 29.61 -17.94 -23.50
CA ASP A 50 30.02 -19.23 -22.93
C ASP A 50 29.68 -19.27 -21.43
N PRO A 51 28.87 -20.24 -20.95
CA PRO A 51 28.56 -20.42 -19.53
C PRO A 51 29.82 -20.63 -18.66
N SER A 52 30.92 -21.14 -19.22
CA SER A 52 32.16 -21.37 -18.48
C SER A 52 32.83 -20.08 -17.99
N CYS A 53 32.55 -18.96 -18.68
CA CYS A 53 33.07 -17.63 -18.35
C CYS A 53 32.22 -16.91 -17.28
N MET A 54 31.09 -17.49 -16.87
CA MET A 54 30.20 -16.87 -15.90
C MET A 54 30.60 -17.20 -14.47
N LYS A 55 30.80 -16.16 -13.65
CA LYS A 55 30.93 -16.31 -12.20
C LYS A 55 29.56 -16.65 -11.61
N GLN A 56 29.54 -17.38 -10.48
CA GLN A 56 28.29 -17.62 -9.76
C GLN A 56 27.63 -16.26 -9.41
N PRO A 57 26.34 -16.06 -9.73
CA PRO A 57 25.66 -14.83 -9.40
C PRO A 57 25.56 -14.69 -7.88
N THR A 58 25.81 -13.48 -7.37
CA THR A 58 25.54 -13.14 -5.97
C THR A 58 24.04 -13.28 -5.73
N LYS A 59 23.64 -14.36 -5.04
CA LYS A 59 22.25 -14.60 -4.67
C LYS A 59 21.89 -13.77 -3.44
N ASP A 60 21.94 -12.46 -3.55
CA ASP A 60 21.29 -11.59 -2.55
C ASP A 60 19.80 -11.52 -2.89
N TYR A 61 19.12 -12.66 -2.79
CA TYR A 61 17.67 -12.71 -2.80
C TYR A 61 17.18 -12.25 -1.43
N ILE A 62 16.58 -11.08 -1.38
CA ILE A 62 15.75 -10.69 -0.24
C ILE A 62 14.59 -11.68 -0.23
N GLU A 63 14.48 -12.50 0.82
CA GLU A 63 13.33 -13.38 0.96
C GLU A 63 12.06 -12.52 1.02
N PRO A 64 11.09 -12.73 0.12
CA PRO A 64 9.86 -11.99 0.17
C PRO A 64 9.15 -12.29 1.49
N LEU A 65 8.69 -11.25 2.17
CA LEU A 65 7.88 -11.38 3.38
C LEU A 65 6.72 -12.35 3.12
N ALA A 66 6.59 -13.36 3.96
CA ALA A 66 5.55 -14.37 3.85
C ALA A 66 4.14 -13.74 3.80
N GLY A 67 3.22 -14.45 3.16
CA GLY A 67 1.80 -14.09 3.14
C GLY A 67 1.11 -14.31 4.49
N CYS A 68 -0.22 -14.25 4.50
CA CYS A 68 -1.01 -14.64 5.67
C CYS A 68 -0.90 -16.14 5.93
N ILE A 69 -0.86 -16.51 7.21
CA ILE A 69 -0.94 -17.91 7.63
C ILE A 69 -2.36 -18.41 7.36
N GLN A 70 -2.46 -19.59 6.74
CA GLN A 70 -3.75 -20.18 6.41
C GLN A 70 -4.58 -20.43 7.67
N ALA A 71 -5.86 -20.05 7.61
CA ALA A 71 -6.80 -20.31 8.69
C ALA A 71 -6.94 -21.83 8.93
N PRO A 72 -6.99 -22.28 10.19
CA PRO A 72 -7.46 -23.61 10.52
C PRO A 72 -8.87 -23.86 9.94
N PRO A 73 -9.23 -25.09 9.50
CA PRO A 73 -10.46 -25.35 8.72
C PRO A 73 -11.79 -24.90 9.37
N LYS A 74 -11.82 -24.73 10.69
CA LYS A 74 -13.02 -24.30 11.44
C LYS A 74 -13.08 -22.79 11.69
N LEU A 75 -12.02 -22.06 11.37
CA LEU A 75 -11.83 -20.64 11.66
C LEU A 75 -11.84 -19.76 10.40
N SER A 76 -11.79 -20.37 9.21
CA SER A 76 -11.84 -19.66 7.93
C SER A 76 -13.24 -19.08 7.68
N PRO A 77 -13.36 -17.80 7.27
CA PRO A 77 -14.64 -17.22 6.87
C PRO A 77 -15.10 -17.76 5.51
N THR A 78 -16.42 -17.83 5.28
CA THR A 78 -16.97 -18.20 3.97
C THR A 78 -16.79 -17.06 2.96
N SER A 79 -16.70 -17.39 1.66
CA SER A 79 -16.63 -16.37 0.61
C SER A 79 -17.84 -15.43 0.60
N GLU A 80 -19.05 -15.93 0.90
CA GLU A 80 -20.26 -15.11 1.00
C GLU A 80 -20.15 -14.08 2.13
N TRP A 81 -19.64 -14.51 3.30
CA TRP A 81 -19.39 -13.61 4.42
C TRP A 81 -18.36 -12.55 4.05
N GLN A 82 -17.25 -12.93 3.40
CA GLN A 82 -16.22 -11.99 2.95
C GLN A 82 -16.80 -10.92 2.02
N GLN A 83 -17.59 -11.33 1.02
CA GLN A 83 -18.24 -10.40 0.07
C GLN A 83 -19.22 -9.45 0.77
N TYR A 84 -20.02 -9.97 1.70
CA TYR A 84 -20.92 -9.15 2.50
C TYR A 84 -20.17 -8.10 3.31
N GLN A 85 -19.11 -8.46 4.03
CA GLN A 85 -18.32 -7.53 4.83
C GLN A 85 -17.66 -6.44 3.99
N VAL A 86 -17.12 -6.79 2.82
CA VAL A 86 -16.53 -5.83 1.88
C VAL A 86 -17.59 -4.84 1.37
N SER A 87 -18.78 -5.32 1.03
CA SER A 87 -19.90 -4.48 0.60
C SER A 87 -20.37 -3.55 1.71
N ASP A 88 -20.56 -4.07 2.92
CA ASP A 88 -21.00 -3.30 4.08
C ASP A 88 -19.98 -2.20 4.44
N PHE A 89 -18.69 -2.56 4.47
CA PHE A 89 -17.61 -1.61 4.69
C PHE A 89 -17.56 -0.51 3.62
N CYS A 90 -17.81 -0.86 2.36
CA CYS A 90 -17.92 0.12 1.28
C CYS A 90 -19.06 1.12 1.54
N ASN A 91 -20.24 0.62 1.90
CA ASN A 91 -21.40 1.46 2.25
C ASN A 91 -21.11 2.35 3.45
N MET A 92 -20.45 1.82 4.48
CA MET A 92 -20.07 2.58 5.68
C MET A 92 -19.13 3.73 5.36
N ARG A 93 -18.13 3.50 4.49
CA ARG A 93 -17.20 4.53 4.02
C ARG A 93 -17.89 5.61 3.20
N LEU A 94 -18.80 5.21 2.30
CA LEU A 94 -19.61 6.17 1.53
C LEU A 94 -20.47 7.04 2.45
N TYR A 95 -21.14 6.41 3.43
CA TYR A 95 -21.96 7.12 4.40
C TYR A 95 -21.13 8.13 5.23
N ILE A 96 -19.97 7.73 5.73
CA ILE A 96 -19.09 8.63 6.50
C ILE A 96 -18.52 9.76 5.64
N SER A 97 -18.18 9.48 4.39
CA SER A 97 -17.75 10.53 3.45
C SER A 97 -18.84 11.58 3.25
N GLN A 98 -20.08 11.14 3.01
CA GLN A 98 -21.23 12.05 2.85
C GLN A 98 -21.45 12.89 4.12
N LEU A 99 -21.38 12.27 5.30
CA LEU A 99 -21.50 13.00 6.56
C LEU A 99 -20.39 14.04 6.74
N ARG A 100 -19.16 13.70 6.38
CA ARG A 100 -18.00 14.62 6.45
C ARG A 100 -18.22 15.83 5.55
N ASP A 101 -18.68 15.60 4.33
CA ASP A 101 -18.96 16.66 3.36
C ASP A 101 -20.11 17.57 3.84
N GLU A 102 -21.20 16.98 4.34
CA GLU A 102 -22.34 17.74 4.91
C GLU A 102 -21.93 18.64 6.08
N MET A 103 -20.98 18.18 6.90
CA MET A 103 -20.47 18.91 8.04
C MET A 103 -19.53 20.05 7.64
N GLN A 104 -18.74 19.88 6.58
CA GLN A 104 -17.86 20.92 6.06
C GLN A 104 -18.61 21.99 5.26
N THR A 105 -19.68 21.62 4.56
CA THR A 105 -20.35 22.46 3.54
C THR A 105 -21.60 23.23 4.02
N TYR A 106 -21.66 23.66 5.28
CA TYR A 106 -22.66 24.61 5.84
C TYR A 106 -23.98 24.06 6.43
N LYS A 107 -24.38 22.78 6.27
CA LYS A 107 -25.71 22.33 6.79
C LYS A 107 -25.75 22.08 8.30
N ARG A 108 -24.61 21.75 8.91
CA ARG A 108 -24.46 21.60 10.36
C ARG A 108 -23.30 22.49 10.76
N LYS A 109 -23.53 23.54 11.57
CA LYS A 109 -22.45 24.34 12.20
C LYS A 109 -21.68 23.48 13.20
N TRP A 110 -20.98 22.45 12.71
CA TRP A 110 -20.21 21.58 13.55
C TRP A 110 -19.02 22.36 14.07
N LYS A 111 -18.89 22.35 15.39
CA LYS A 111 -17.70 22.85 16.06
C LYS A 111 -16.92 21.62 16.50
N PRO A 112 -15.62 21.53 16.17
CA PRO A 112 -14.82 20.44 16.68
C PRO A 112 -14.92 20.42 18.21
N PRO A 113 -15.16 19.26 18.82
CA PRO A 113 -15.08 19.15 20.26
C PRO A 113 -13.68 19.58 20.72
N ASN A 114 -13.58 20.15 21.93
CA ASN A 114 -12.30 20.56 22.50
C ASN A 114 -11.52 19.32 22.98
N ILE A 115 -11.03 18.53 22.03
CA ILE A 115 -10.22 17.34 22.26
C ILE A 115 -8.75 17.76 22.17
N ARG A 116 -8.00 17.51 23.23
CA ARG A 116 -6.54 17.68 23.22
C ARG A 116 -5.90 16.43 22.62
N LEU A 117 -5.65 16.45 21.32
CA LEU A 117 -4.95 15.37 20.64
C LEU A 117 -3.46 15.39 21.04
N PRO A 118 -2.85 14.21 21.30
CA PRO A 118 -1.42 14.10 21.52
C PRO A 118 -0.62 14.55 20.30
N ALA A 119 0.68 14.78 20.51
CA ALA A 119 1.60 14.95 19.40
C ALA A 119 1.63 13.68 18.54
N ILE A 120 1.77 13.82 17.22
CA ILE A 120 1.71 12.70 16.28
C ILE A 120 2.74 11.60 16.57
N ASN A 121 3.88 11.97 17.16
CA ASN A 121 5.01 11.09 17.49
C ASN A 121 4.88 10.38 18.85
N ASP A 122 3.80 10.60 19.61
CA ASP A 122 3.65 10.08 20.96
C ASP A 122 2.78 8.83 20.99
N GLU A 123 3.36 7.71 20.54
CA GLU A 123 2.69 6.40 20.44
C GLU A 123 2.00 6.00 21.75
N SER A 124 2.73 6.08 22.87
CA SER A 124 2.22 5.66 24.18
C SER A 124 1.00 6.49 24.60
N ARG A 125 1.00 7.80 24.35
CA ARG A 125 -0.19 8.62 24.63
C ARG A 125 -1.35 8.29 23.71
N TRP A 126 -1.12 8.05 22.42
CA TRP A 126 -2.19 7.66 21.50
C TRP A 126 -2.85 6.34 21.90
N ILE A 127 -2.05 5.32 22.22
CA ILE A 127 -2.58 4.03 22.67
C ILE A 127 -3.35 4.21 23.99
N ASN A 128 -2.79 4.92 24.97
CA ASN A 128 -3.50 5.16 26.23
C ASN A 128 -4.79 5.98 26.06
N LEU A 129 -4.81 6.94 25.15
CA LEU A 129 -5.99 7.77 24.85
C LEU A 129 -7.13 6.94 24.26
N CYS A 130 -6.81 5.98 23.40
CA CYS A 130 -7.81 5.17 22.71
C CYS A 130 -8.25 3.95 23.52
N ILE A 131 -7.32 3.23 24.16
CA ILE A 131 -7.61 1.95 24.84
C ILE A 131 -7.24 1.94 26.34
N GLY A 132 -6.56 2.95 26.86
CA GLY A 132 -6.05 2.96 28.24
C GLY A 132 -7.13 2.91 29.34
N CYS A 133 -6.68 2.61 30.56
CA CYS A 133 -7.53 2.39 31.74
C CYS A 133 -7.95 3.66 32.50
N ASN A 134 -7.37 4.82 32.17
CA ASN A 134 -7.65 6.08 32.85
C ASN A 134 -8.90 6.73 32.24
N ASN A 135 -10.00 6.74 33.00
CA ASN A 135 -11.31 7.18 32.50
C ASN A 135 -11.39 8.68 32.15
N ASP A 136 -10.54 9.53 32.73
CA ASP A 136 -10.69 10.99 32.62
C ASP A 136 -10.21 11.58 31.28
N GLU A 137 -9.45 10.81 30.48
CA GLU A 137 -8.91 11.27 29.18
C GLU A 137 -9.28 10.33 28.01
N ARG A 138 -10.11 9.31 28.23
CA ARG A 138 -10.38 8.30 27.19
C ARG A 138 -11.22 8.87 26.05
N LEU A 139 -10.73 8.68 24.83
CA LEU A 139 -11.52 8.94 23.64
C LEU A 139 -12.32 7.71 23.24
N GLU A 140 -13.55 7.95 22.82
CA GLU A 140 -14.40 6.95 22.19
C GLU A 140 -14.37 7.16 20.66
N PRO A 141 -14.36 6.08 19.84
CA PRO A 141 -14.32 6.14 18.37
C PRO A 141 -15.67 6.62 17.80
N THR A 142 -16.04 7.85 18.14
CA THR A 142 -17.25 8.55 17.72
C THR A 142 -16.95 9.42 16.51
N LEU A 143 -17.93 9.64 15.63
CA LEU A 143 -17.76 10.49 14.44
C LEU A 143 -17.18 11.88 14.77
N ASN A 144 -17.57 12.49 15.89
CA ASN A 144 -17.02 13.76 16.34
C ASN A 144 -15.50 13.70 16.60
N THR A 145 -15.02 12.58 17.15
CA THR A 145 -13.59 12.38 17.40
C THR A 145 -12.85 12.11 16.10
N LEU A 146 -13.43 11.28 15.23
CA LEU A 146 -12.81 10.91 13.96
C LEU A 146 -12.67 12.07 13.00
N PHE A 147 -13.64 12.98 12.98
CA PHE A 147 -13.57 14.18 12.15
C PHE A 147 -12.53 15.20 12.64
N CYS A 148 -11.95 15.02 13.84
CA CYS A 148 -10.77 15.76 14.27
C CYS A 148 -9.45 15.24 13.69
N PHE A 149 -9.42 14.02 13.12
CA PHE A 149 -8.19 13.43 12.59
C PHE A 149 -7.96 13.85 11.14
N ASN A 150 -6.72 14.22 10.83
CA ASN A 150 -6.23 14.34 9.46
C ASN A 150 -5.66 13.01 8.97
N GLN A 151 -5.40 12.88 7.67
CA GLN A 151 -4.90 11.61 7.11
C GLN A 151 -3.56 11.15 7.68
N PRO A 152 -2.54 12.02 7.86
CA PRO A 152 -1.31 11.63 8.55
C PRO A 152 -1.55 11.05 9.95
N THR A 153 -2.45 11.65 10.74
CA THR A 153 -2.83 11.12 12.06
C THR A 153 -3.51 9.77 11.96
N VAL A 154 -4.44 9.57 11.02
CA VAL A 154 -5.11 8.26 10.83
C VAL A 154 -4.07 7.18 10.48
N GLN A 155 -3.15 7.46 9.57
CA GLN A 155 -2.09 6.52 9.16
C GLN A 155 -1.15 6.20 10.31
N GLN A 156 -0.67 7.22 11.04
CA GLN A 156 0.27 7.05 12.14
C GLN A 156 -0.37 6.30 13.32
N VAL A 157 -1.60 6.64 13.69
CA VAL A 157 -2.30 5.97 14.79
C VAL A 157 -2.60 4.51 14.41
N LEU A 158 -2.93 4.23 13.16
CA LEU A 158 -3.07 2.85 12.68
C LEU A 158 -1.75 2.07 12.82
N GLU A 159 -0.62 2.66 12.45
CA GLU A 159 0.70 2.05 12.64
C GLU A 159 0.99 1.73 14.12
N TYR A 160 0.67 2.65 15.03
CA TYR A 160 0.77 2.41 16.48
C TYR A 160 -0.10 1.24 16.94
N PHE A 161 -1.34 1.15 16.44
CA PHE A 161 -2.18 0.00 16.76
C PHE A 161 -1.62 -1.32 16.22
N VAL A 162 -0.98 -1.31 15.05
CA VAL A 162 -0.34 -2.49 14.48
C VAL A 162 0.87 -2.91 15.31
N HIS A 163 1.73 -1.97 15.71
CA HIS A 163 2.87 -2.24 16.59
C HIS A 163 2.44 -2.75 17.97
N PHE A 164 1.41 -2.12 18.55
CA PHE A 164 0.83 -2.56 19.80
C PHE A 164 0.21 -3.96 19.70
N LEU A 165 -0.47 -4.27 18.58
CA LEU A 165 -1.05 -5.60 18.34
C LEU A 165 0.02 -6.68 18.22
N GLU A 166 1.12 -6.37 17.54
CA GLU A 166 2.26 -7.27 17.41
C GLU A 166 2.80 -7.70 18.78
N THR A 167 2.85 -6.75 19.72
CA THR A 167 3.31 -6.99 21.09
C THR A 167 2.29 -7.74 21.95
N GLN A 168 1.02 -7.32 21.93
CA GLN A 168 -0.01 -7.91 22.81
C GLN A 168 -0.52 -9.27 22.33
N ARG A 169 -0.45 -9.54 21.02
CA ARG A 169 -0.94 -10.79 20.38
C ARG A 169 -2.40 -11.12 20.70
N LYS A 170 -3.23 -10.10 20.99
CA LYS A 170 -4.65 -10.22 21.32
C LYS A 170 -5.41 -8.99 20.83
N ILE A 171 -6.60 -9.19 20.26
CA ILE A 171 -7.49 -8.08 19.86
C ILE A 171 -8.61 -7.94 20.88
N GLU A 172 -8.50 -6.94 21.75
CA GLU A 172 -9.62 -6.54 22.59
C GLU A 172 -10.70 -5.82 21.77
N TYR A 173 -11.96 -5.92 22.22
CA TYR A 173 -13.10 -5.33 21.52
C TYR A 173 -12.91 -3.83 21.21
N LYS A 174 -12.45 -3.04 22.19
CA LYS A 174 -12.20 -1.59 22.03
C LYS A 174 -11.07 -1.30 21.04
N MET A 175 -10.03 -2.12 21.05
CA MET A 175 -8.93 -2.02 20.08
C MET A 175 -9.43 -2.32 18.66
N GLY A 176 -10.24 -3.38 18.50
CA GLY A 176 -10.87 -3.71 17.24
C GLY A 176 -11.77 -2.60 16.69
N GLN A 177 -12.54 -1.92 17.56
CA GLN A 177 -13.33 -0.75 17.18
C GLN A 177 -12.44 0.36 16.60
N TRP A 178 -11.36 0.71 17.30
CA TRP A 178 -10.43 1.75 16.82
C TRP A 178 -9.77 1.37 15.48
N ILE A 179 -9.26 0.15 15.35
CA ILE A 179 -8.66 -0.33 14.10
C ILE A 179 -9.68 -0.25 12.96
N TYR A 180 -10.88 -0.81 13.15
CA TYR A 180 -11.93 -0.75 12.12
C TYR A 180 -12.26 0.69 11.72
N THR A 181 -12.39 1.56 12.70
CA THR A 181 -12.70 2.96 12.47
C THR A 181 -11.58 3.70 11.72
N LEU A 182 -10.31 3.43 12.03
CA LEU A 182 -9.17 3.98 11.29
C LEU A 182 -9.17 3.48 9.84
N LEU A 183 -9.46 2.19 9.61
CA LEU A 183 -9.62 1.63 8.26
C LEU A 183 -10.74 2.34 7.48
N VAL A 184 -11.86 2.64 8.13
CA VAL A 184 -12.95 3.41 7.50
C VAL A 184 -12.47 4.81 7.10
N MET A 185 -11.68 5.47 7.96
CA MET A 185 -11.20 6.83 7.76
C MET A 185 -10.02 6.96 6.78
N LEU A 186 -9.32 5.87 6.44
CA LEU A 186 -8.21 5.88 5.47
C LEU A 186 -8.66 6.35 4.09
N GLU A 187 -8.13 7.44 3.56
CA GLU A 187 -8.42 7.90 2.19
C GLU A 187 -7.66 7.09 1.14
N GLN A 188 -8.21 7.01 -0.09
CA GLN A 188 -7.56 6.37 -1.24
C GLN A 188 -7.21 7.46 -2.29
N PRO A 189 -6.10 7.34 -3.04
CA PRO A 189 -5.19 6.18 -3.12
C PRO A 189 -4.27 6.04 -1.91
N LEU A 190 -3.96 4.78 -1.54
CA LEU A 190 -3.04 4.48 -0.44
C LEU A 190 -1.59 4.73 -0.86
N ASN A 191 -0.79 5.27 0.06
CA ASN A 191 0.66 5.33 -0.12
C ASN A 191 1.30 3.94 0.16
N PRO A 192 2.52 3.67 -0.35
CA PRO A 192 3.20 2.39 -0.14
C PRO A 192 3.38 2.01 1.33
N ASP A 193 3.64 2.98 2.21
CA ASP A 193 3.84 2.74 3.64
C ASP A 193 2.55 2.27 4.33
N THR A 194 1.41 2.87 4.00
CA THR A 194 0.09 2.45 4.49
C THR A 194 -0.24 1.06 3.96
N CYS A 195 0.07 0.75 2.69
CA CYS A 195 -0.06 -0.61 2.17
C CYS A 195 0.78 -1.60 2.99
N SER A 196 2.04 -1.27 3.30
CA SER A 196 2.91 -2.09 4.13
C SER A 196 2.36 -2.30 5.54
N CYS A 197 1.84 -1.24 6.17
CA CYS A 197 1.18 -1.28 7.47
C CYS A 197 -0.06 -2.18 7.47
N LEU A 198 -0.96 -2.04 6.49
CA LEU A 198 -2.14 -2.89 6.32
C LEU A 198 -1.77 -4.37 6.12
N ARG A 199 -0.73 -4.65 5.32
CA ARG A 199 -0.24 -6.01 5.12
C ARG A 199 0.31 -6.60 6.42
N SER A 200 1.01 -5.79 7.22
CA SER A 200 1.51 -6.20 8.53
C SER A 200 0.37 -6.50 9.51
N LEU A 201 -0.67 -5.66 9.53
CA LEU A 201 -1.91 -5.95 10.27
C LEU A 201 -2.51 -7.31 9.89
N ALA A 202 -2.70 -7.58 8.59
CA ALA A 202 -3.27 -8.85 8.13
C ALA A 202 -2.41 -10.06 8.51
N ARG A 203 -1.07 -9.96 8.39
CA ARG A 203 -0.14 -11.01 8.81
C ARG A 203 -0.23 -11.28 10.31
N ILE A 204 -0.21 -10.23 11.13
CA ILE A 204 -0.34 -10.36 12.59
C ILE A 204 -1.68 -11.01 12.96
N CYS A 205 -2.79 -10.54 12.36
CA CYS A 205 -4.10 -11.16 12.55
C CYS A 205 -4.10 -12.64 12.16
N SER A 206 -3.48 -12.99 11.03
CA SER A 206 -3.41 -14.39 10.58
C SER A 206 -2.58 -15.27 11.53
N SER A 207 -1.52 -14.71 12.13
CA SER A 207 -0.69 -15.40 13.11
C SER A 207 -1.43 -15.62 14.43
N ILE A 208 -2.11 -14.59 14.96
CA ILE A 208 -2.94 -14.73 16.16
C ILE A 208 -4.05 -15.79 15.94
N ARG A 209 -4.68 -15.76 14.77
CA ARG A 209 -5.72 -16.72 14.38
C ARG A 209 -5.21 -18.16 14.28
N ALA A 210 -3.98 -18.36 13.84
CA ALA A 210 -3.37 -19.69 13.67
C ALA A 210 -2.85 -20.28 14.99
N ASP A 211 -2.32 -19.45 15.88
CA ASP A 211 -1.71 -19.90 17.14
C ASP A 211 -2.74 -20.25 18.23
N SER A 212 -3.93 -19.64 18.17
CA SER A 212 -4.90 -19.67 19.27
C SER A 212 -5.86 -20.86 19.16
N ARG A 213 -5.96 -21.64 20.25
CA ARG A 213 -6.86 -22.81 20.34
C ARG A 213 -8.28 -22.46 20.81
N GLU A 214 -8.46 -21.34 21.51
CA GLU A 214 -9.73 -20.89 22.08
C GLU A 214 -9.91 -19.37 21.84
N LEU A 215 -10.24 -19.00 20.60
CA LEU A 215 -10.66 -17.64 20.29
C LEU A 215 -12.15 -17.49 20.62
N ASP A 216 -12.51 -16.38 21.26
CA ASP A 216 -13.91 -16.02 21.36
C ASP A 216 -14.46 -15.60 19.98
N ALA A 217 -15.79 -15.59 19.85
CA ALA A 217 -16.44 -15.29 18.57
C ALA A 217 -16.19 -13.84 18.10
N GLN A 218 -15.97 -12.90 19.02
CA GLN A 218 -15.74 -11.49 18.70
C GLN A 218 -14.31 -11.28 18.18
N GLU A 219 -13.33 -11.87 18.86
CA GLU A 219 -11.92 -11.83 18.47
C GLU A 219 -11.72 -12.53 17.13
N LEU A 220 -12.26 -13.75 16.96
CA LEU A 220 -12.21 -14.45 15.67
C LEU A 220 -12.87 -13.63 14.55
N GLY A 221 -14.04 -13.04 14.83
CA GLY A 221 -14.74 -12.16 13.90
C GLY A 221 -13.89 -10.96 13.48
N ALA A 222 -13.23 -10.31 14.44
CA ALA A 222 -12.36 -9.16 14.18
C ALA A 222 -11.12 -9.54 13.34
N LEU A 223 -10.44 -10.64 13.69
CA LEU A 223 -9.28 -11.15 12.95
C LEU A 223 -9.64 -11.45 11.48
N ASN A 224 -10.73 -12.19 11.27
CA ASN A 224 -11.24 -12.51 9.93
C ASN A 224 -11.66 -11.25 9.15
N LEU A 225 -12.29 -10.30 9.84
CA LEU A 225 -12.72 -9.04 9.23
C LEU A 225 -11.53 -8.23 8.74
N PHE A 226 -10.50 -8.04 9.56
CA PHE A 226 -9.33 -7.23 9.18
C PHE A 226 -8.54 -7.86 8.03
N ILE A 227 -8.33 -9.18 8.05
CA ILE A 227 -7.70 -9.89 6.93
C ILE A 227 -8.54 -9.70 5.65
N CYS A 228 -9.86 -9.89 5.74
CA CYS A 228 -10.77 -9.74 4.61
C CYS A 228 -10.73 -8.31 4.02
N LEU A 229 -10.83 -7.28 4.86
CA LEU A 229 -10.81 -5.88 4.42
C LEU A 229 -9.46 -5.50 3.79
N VAL A 230 -8.34 -5.88 4.42
CA VAL A 230 -7.01 -5.63 3.85
C VAL A 230 -6.86 -6.32 2.48
N ALA A 231 -7.21 -7.59 2.39
CA ALA A 231 -6.99 -8.36 1.19
C ALA A 231 -7.94 -7.98 0.05
N ARG A 232 -9.24 -7.88 0.34
CA ARG A 232 -10.29 -7.71 -0.68
C ARG A 232 -10.66 -6.24 -0.91
N TYR A 233 -10.84 -5.44 0.15
CA TYR A 233 -11.23 -4.04 -0.01
C TYR A 233 -10.03 -3.16 -0.41
N PHE A 234 -8.92 -3.27 0.31
CA PHE A 234 -7.66 -2.55 0.00
C PHE A 234 -6.76 -3.26 -1.02
N ARG A 235 -7.30 -4.31 -1.67
CA ARG A 235 -6.72 -5.01 -2.83
C ARG A 235 -5.36 -5.68 -2.60
N GLN A 236 -5.04 -6.07 -1.37
CA GLN A 236 -3.88 -6.92 -1.06
C GLN A 236 -4.22 -8.41 -1.27
N LEU A 237 -4.62 -8.77 -2.49
CA LEU A 237 -5.26 -10.06 -2.80
C LEU A 237 -4.40 -11.30 -2.51
N ASP A 238 -3.08 -11.14 -2.49
CA ASP A 238 -2.13 -12.20 -2.12
C ASP A 238 -2.22 -12.63 -0.64
N LEU A 239 -2.91 -11.84 0.19
CA LEU A 239 -3.15 -12.09 1.60
C LEU A 239 -4.57 -12.64 1.89
N ALA A 240 -5.39 -12.82 0.84
CA ALA A 240 -6.78 -13.23 1.00
C ALA A 240 -6.90 -14.67 1.50
N ASP A 241 -7.85 -14.91 2.39
CA ASP A 241 -8.35 -16.25 2.63
C ASP A 241 -9.08 -16.77 1.36
N PRO A 242 -8.97 -18.08 1.09
CA PRO A 242 -9.62 -18.71 -0.06
C PRO A 242 -11.14 -18.58 -0.05
#